data_AF-A0A699XB96-F1
#
_entry.id   AF-A0A699XB96-F1
#
_cell.length_a   1.000
_cell.length_b   1.000
_cell.length_c   1.000
_cell.angle_alpha   90.00
_cell.angle_beta   90.00
_cell.angle_gamma   90.00
#
_symmetry.space_group_name_H-M   'P 1'
#
loop_
_entity.id
_entity.type
_entity.pdbx_description
1 polymer ?
#
loop_
_entity_poly.entity_id
_entity_poly.type
_entity_poly.pdbx_seq_one_letter_code
_entity_poly.pdbx_strand_id
1 'polypeptide(L)'
;KQHDGLGDYETLHRRLREAEDQLKVSVARNREKNLATKISLIQKAEELSNSIEWISASEDVKELRQAWLKTGPVDKELTEELESRFHGAVQLFFDRRKA
;
A
#
# COMPACT_ATOMS: atom_id res chain seq x y z
N LYS A 1 18.09 -40.11 36.61
CA LYS A 1 18.28 -38.64 36.48
C LYS A 1 18.19 -38.29 35.01
N GLN A 2 16.98 -38.11 34.49
CA GLN A 2 16.84 -37.46 33.18
C GLN A 2 17.10 -35.99 33.47
N HIS A 3 18.33 -35.54 33.21
CA HIS A 3 18.60 -34.12 33.23
C HIS A 3 17.72 -33.53 32.13
N ASP A 4 16.75 -32.73 32.57
CA ASP A 4 16.02 -31.74 31.78
C ASP A 4 17.05 -30.70 31.29
N GLY A 5 17.94 -31.14 30.39
CA GLY A 5 19.21 -30.49 30.08
C GLY A 5 19.11 -29.42 28.99
N LEU A 6 17.92 -29.25 28.41
CA LEU A 6 17.63 -28.28 27.37
C LEU A 6 16.25 -27.69 27.69
N GLY A 7 16.18 -26.99 28.83
CA GLY A 7 14.94 -26.44 29.39
C GLY A 7 14.04 -25.84 28.31
N ASP A 8 12.78 -26.30 28.28
CA ASP A 8 11.65 -25.82 27.49
C ASP A 8 11.95 -25.30 26.06
N TYR A 9 12.98 -25.84 25.39
CA TYR A 9 13.39 -25.39 24.05
C TYR A 9 12.26 -25.59 23.04
N GLU A 10 11.50 -26.67 23.16
CA GLU A 10 10.32 -26.92 22.34
C GLU A 10 9.24 -25.86 22.52
N THR A 11 9.05 -25.37 23.75
CA THR A 11 8.09 -24.30 24.05
C THR A 11 8.58 -22.95 23.56
N LEU A 12 9.87 -22.65 23.70
CA LEU A 12 10.46 -21.43 23.12
C LEU A 12 10.37 -21.44 21.59
N HIS A 13 10.66 -22.57 20.95
CA HIS A 13 10.56 -22.72 19.50
C HIS A 13 9.11 -22.64 19.00
N ARG A 14 8.14 -23.17 19.76
CA ARG A 14 6.71 -23.01 19.47
C ARG A 14 6.29 -21.55 19.53
N ARG A 15 6.63 -20.86 20.63
CA ARG A 15 6.34 -19.42 20.80
C ARG A 15 6.98 -18.56 19.74
N LEU A 16 8.22 -18.88 19.33
CA LEU A 16 8.89 -18.18 18.24
C LEU A 16 8.12 -18.34 16.93
N ARG A 17 7.76 -19.57 16.55
CA ARG A 17 6.96 -19.81 15.34
C ARG A 17 5.60 -19.14 15.37
N GLU A 18 4.91 -19.17 16.51
CA GLU A 18 3.63 -18.47 16.69
C GLU A 18 3.80 -16.95 16.53
N ALA A 19 4.85 -16.38 17.09
CA ALA A 19 5.17 -14.96 16.93
C ALA A 19 5.54 -14.60 15.47
N GLU A 20 6.29 -15.47 14.77
CA GLU A 20 6.62 -15.30 13.36
C GLU A 20 5.38 -15.35 12.46
N ASP A 21 4.47 -16.29 12.72
CA ASP A 21 3.20 -16.41 11.98
C ASP A 21 2.31 -15.18 12.21
N GLN A 22 2.17 -14.74 13.47
CA GLN A 22 1.45 -13.51 13.82
C GLN A 22 2.04 -12.27 13.13
N LEU A 23 3.38 -12.20 13.02
CA LEU A 23 4.05 -11.11 12.31
C LEU A 23 3.76 -11.18 10.80
N LYS A 24 3.81 -12.37 10.19
CA LYS A 24 3.44 -12.56 8.77
C LYS A 24 2.01 -12.14 8.48
N VAL A 25 1.05 -12.58 9.29
CA VAL A 25 -0.37 -12.24 9.12
C VAL A 25 -0.58 -10.73 9.27
N SER A 26 0.07 -10.11 10.27
CA SER A 26 -0.01 -8.67 10.48
C SER A 26 0.57 -7.87 9.31
N VAL A 27 1.71 -8.32 8.76
CA VAL A 27 2.33 -7.71 7.58
C VAL A 27 1.44 -7.85 6.35
N ALA A 28 0.88 -9.04 6.09
CA ALA A 28 -0.04 -9.28 4.98
C ALA A 28 -1.27 -8.35 5.09
N ARG A 29 -1.91 -8.30 6.26
CA ARG A 29 -3.06 -7.45 6.50
C ARG A 29 -2.75 -5.96 6.34
N ASN A 30 -1.54 -5.53 6.71
CA ASN A 30 -1.11 -4.15 6.50
C ASN A 30 -0.89 -3.84 5.02
N ARG A 31 -0.32 -4.77 4.25
CA ARG A 31 -0.17 -4.65 2.79
C ARG A 31 -1.53 -4.56 2.09
N GLU A 32 -2.51 -5.37 2.49
CA GLU A 32 -3.88 -5.31 1.94
C GLU A 32 -4.56 -3.97 2.22
N LYS A 33 -4.41 -3.41 3.43
CA LYS A 33 -4.94 -2.08 3.76
C LYS A 33 -4.26 -0.98 2.93
N ASN A 34 -2.94 -1.06 2.81
CA ASN A 34 -2.17 -0.13 1.98
C ASN A 34 -2.58 -0.23 0.50
N LEU A 35 -2.85 -1.45 0.01
CA LEU A 35 -3.35 -1.71 -1.34
C LEU A 35 -4.71 -1.03 -1.57
N ALA A 36 -5.68 -1.28 -0.70
CA ALA A 36 -7.00 -0.66 -0.78
C ALA A 36 -6.91 0.88 -0.76
N THR A 37 -6.00 1.41 0.05
CA THR A 37 -5.73 2.86 0.12
C THR A 37 -5.20 3.37 -1.22
N LYS A 38 -4.19 2.71 -1.79
CA LYS A 38 -3.61 3.06 -3.10
C LYS A 38 -4.65 3.00 -4.22
N ILE A 39 -5.49 1.98 -4.25
CA ILE A 39 -6.58 1.86 -5.23
C ILE A 39 -7.56 3.03 -5.10
N SER A 40 -7.96 3.38 -3.87
CA SER A 40 -8.85 4.53 -3.63
C SER A 40 -8.21 5.86 -4.05
N LEU A 41 -6.90 6.03 -3.85
CA LEU A 41 -6.16 7.22 -4.34
C LEU A 41 -6.20 7.32 -5.87
N ILE A 42 -6.10 6.20 -6.58
CA ILE A 42 -6.17 6.15 -8.05
C ILE A 42 -7.57 6.49 -8.54
N GLN A 43 -8.61 5.90 -7.94
CA GLN A 43 -9.99 6.23 -8.29
C GLN A 43 -10.27 7.72 -8.12
N LYS A 44 -9.83 8.32 -7.01
CA LYS A 44 -9.92 9.77 -6.81
C LYS A 44 -9.16 10.54 -7.90
N ALA A 45 -7.96 10.12 -8.28
CA ALA A 45 -7.22 10.75 -9.37
C ALA A 45 -7.96 10.65 -10.71
N GLU A 46 -8.60 9.52 -11.01
CA GLU A 46 -9.42 9.32 -12.21
C GLU A 46 -10.69 10.18 -12.20
N GLU A 47 -11.36 10.32 -11.05
CA GLU A 47 -12.51 11.22 -10.90
C GLU A 47 -12.12 12.69 -11.11
N LEU A 48 -11.01 13.13 -10.51
CA LEU A 48 -10.44 14.46 -10.73
C LEU A 48 -10.05 14.68 -12.20
N SER A 49 -9.62 13.62 -12.89
CA SER A 49 -9.32 13.65 -14.33
C SER A 49 -10.54 13.89 -15.22
N ASN A 50 -11.73 13.59 -14.70
CA ASN A 50 -13.01 13.87 -15.37
C ASN A 50 -13.65 15.19 -14.92
N SER A 51 -13.13 15.81 -13.85
CA SER A 51 -13.65 17.07 -13.33
C SER A 51 -13.16 18.27 -14.13
N ILE A 52 -14.01 19.30 -14.24
CA ILE A 52 -13.76 20.52 -15.04
C ILE A 52 -12.97 21.57 -14.21
N GLU A 53 -12.86 21.36 -12.90
CA GLU A 53 -12.19 22.23 -11.93
C GLU A 53 -10.68 21.93 -11.88
N TRP A 54 -9.95 22.40 -12.90
CA TRP A 54 -8.51 22.14 -13.08
C TRP A 54 -7.61 22.65 -11.94
N ILE A 55 -8.00 23.75 -11.30
CA ILE A 55 -7.21 24.38 -10.24
C ILE A 55 -7.24 23.52 -8.98
N SER A 56 -8.43 23.19 -8.48
CA SER A 56 -8.60 22.29 -7.32
C SER A 56 -8.01 20.91 -7.61
N ALA A 57 -8.33 20.33 -8.79
CA ALA A 57 -7.84 19.01 -9.15
C ALA A 57 -6.30 18.91 -9.18
N SER A 58 -5.60 19.98 -9.55
CA SER A 58 -4.13 19.98 -9.52
C SER A 58 -3.55 19.98 -8.10
N GLU A 59 -4.24 20.61 -7.13
CA GLU A 59 -3.88 20.56 -5.72
C GLU A 59 -4.20 19.17 -5.13
N ASP A 60 -5.40 18.66 -5.38
CA ASP A 60 -5.80 17.32 -4.96
C ASP A 60 -4.84 16.23 -5.49
N VAL A 61 -4.44 16.28 -6.77
CA VAL A 61 -3.46 15.33 -7.34
C VAL A 61 -2.09 15.43 -6.63
N LYS A 62 -1.71 16.62 -6.16
CA LYS A 62 -0.48 16.81 -5.38
C LYS A 62 -0.62 16.19 -3.99
N GLU A 63 -1.77 16.34 -3.34
CA GLU A 63 -2.07 15.68 -2.06
C GLU A 63 -2.14 14.16 -2.21
N LEU A 64 -2.76 13.65 -3.29
CA LEU A 64 -2.81 12.23 -3.61
C LEU A 64 -1.40 11.64 -3.78
N ARG A 65 -0.48 12.36 -4.42
CA ARG A 65 0.94 11.97 -4.51
C ARG A 65 1.62 11.90 -3.15
N GLN A 66 1.34 12.84 -2.25
CA GLN A 66 1.89 12.80 -0.90
C GLN A 66 1.31 11.62 -0.10
N ALA A 67 0.00 11.39 -0.19
CA ALA A 67 -0.65 10.22 0.39
C ALA A 67 -0.11 8.90 -0.18
N TRP A 68 0.22 8.88 -1.48
CA TRP A 68 0.83 7.74 -2.16
C TRP A 68 2.21 7.40 -1.59
N LEU A 69 3.08 8.41 -1.41
CA LEU A 69 4.40 8.25 -0.78
C LEU A 69 4.29 7.83 0.70
N LYS A 70 3.29 8.36 1.41
CA LYS A 70 3.03 8.03 2.82
C LYS A 70 2.52 6.60 2.99
N THR A 71 1.86 6.05 1.97
CA THR A 71 1.37 4.68 2.00
C THR A 71 2.54 3.72 1.86
N GLY A 72 2.80 2.97 2.94
CA GLY A 72 3.94 2.06 3.07
C GLY A 72 3.90 0.86 2.12
N PRO A 73 4.77 -0.14 2.34
CA PRO A 73 5.00 -1.21 1.38
C PRO A 73 3.71 -1.99 1.10
N VAL A 74 3.44 -2.16 -0.19
CA VAL A 74 2.48 -3.12 -0.75
C VAL A 74 3.27 -4.15 -1.55
N ASP A 75 2.61 -5.20 -2.02
CA ASP A 75 3.26 -6.17 -2.90
C ASP A 75 3.83 -5.50 -4.15
N LYS A 76 5.06 -5.89 -4.52
CA LYS A 76 5.81 -5.25 -5.61
C LYS A 76 5.05 -5.30 -6.93
N GLU A 77 4.46 -6.45 -7.24
CA GLU A 77 3.66 -6.67 -8.46
C GLU A 77 2.48 -5.69 -8.56
N LEU A 78 1.80 -5.45 -7.44
CA LEU A 78 0.68 -4.51 -7.38
C LEU A 78 1.16 -3.05 -7.38
N THR A 79 2.33 -2.79 -6.77
CA THR A 79 2.92 -1.44 -6.75
C THR A 79 3.09 -0.92 -8.17
N GLU A 80 3.72 -1.71 -9.05
CA GLU A 80 4.01 -1.30 -10.42
C GLU A 80 2.73 -1.08 -11.24
N GLU A 81 1.74 -1.97 -11.13
CA GLU A 81 0.45 -1.81 -11.83
C GLU A 81 -0.25 -0.51 -11.38
N LEU A 82 -0.31 -0.28 -10.08
CA LEU A 82 -1.00 0.87 -9.53
C LEU A 82 -0.25 2.18 -9.84
N GLU A 83 1.08 2.18 -9.81
CA GLU A 83 1.89 3.33 -10.23
C GLU A 83 1.64 3.67 -11.71
N SER A 84 1.56 2.65 -12.56
CA SER A 84 1.25 2.82 -13.99
C SER A 84 -0.14 3.43 -14.18
N ARG A 85 -1.17 2.92 -13.49
CA ARG A 85 -2.52 3.48 -13.54
C ARG A 85 -2.57 4.92 -13.01
N PHE A 86 -1.91 5.20 -11.89
CA PHE A 86 -1.86 6.53 -11.31
C PHE A 86 -1.20 7.54 -12.27
N HIS A 87 -0.04 7.20 -12.83
CA HIS A 87 0.61 8.03 -13.84
C HIS A 87 -0.24 8.22 -15.08
N GLY A 88 -0.91 7.16 -15.55
CA GLY A 88 -1.83 7.24 -16.69
C GLY A 88 -2.97 8.23 -16.46
N ALA A 89 -3.65 8.15 -15.31
CA ALA A 89 -4.71 9.08 -14.93
C ALA A 89 -4.21 10.52 -14.87
N VAL A 90 -3.09 10.75 -14.20
CA VAL A 90 -2.49 12.08 -14.07
C VAL A 90 -2.03 12.63 -15.41
N GLN A 91 -1.44 11.81 -16.27
CA GLN A 91 -1.03 12.22 -17.62
C GLN A 91 -2.24 12.59 -18.46
N LEU A 92 -3.32 11.80 -18.41
CA LEU A 92 -4.58 12.09 -19.09
C LEU A 92 -5.20 13.40 -18.60
N PHE A 93 -5.14 13.67 -17.29
CA PHE A 93 -5.56 14.96 -16.71
C PHE A 93 -4.74 16.12 -17.27
N PHE A 94 -3.41 16.03 -17.28
CA PHE A 94 -2.57 17.10 -17.83
C PHE A 94 -2.72 17.29 -19.34
N ASP A 95 -2.94 16.21 -20.08
CA ASP A 95 -3.18 16.23 -21.53
C ASP A 95 -4.48 16.97 -21.85
N ARG A 96 -5.58 16.62 -21.17
CA ARG A 96 -6.88 17.31 -21.30
C ARG A 96 -6.85 18.77 -20.90
N ARG A 97 -6.00 19.16 -19.94
CA ARG A 97 -5.80 20.57 -19.57
C ARG A 97 -5.10 21.37 -20.66
N LYS A 98 -4.25 20.72 -21.45
CA LYS A 98 -3.38 21.37 -22.44
C LYS A 98 -4.02 21.43 -23.84
N ALA A 99 -4.94 20.52 -24.14
CA ALA A 99 -5.76 20.50 -25.35
C ALA A 99 -6.88 21.56 -25.30
#